data_AF-A0A7C1VKE5-F1
#
_entry.id   AF-A0A7C1VKE5-F1
#
_cell.length_a   1.000
_cell.length_b   1.000
_cell.length_c   1.000
_cell.angle_alpha   90.00
_cell.angle_beta   90.00
_cell.angle_gamma   90.00
#
_symmetry.space_group_name_H-M   'P 1'
#
loop_
_entity.id
_entity.type
_entity.pdbx_description
1 polymer ?
#
loop_
_entity_poly.entity_id
_entity_poly.type
_entity_poly.pdbx_seq_one_letter_code
_entity_poly.pdbx_strand_id
1 'polypeptide(L)'
;MVLILVFCKRLIRRGIVHDFSKFGLIEAKEYARLLPMLRDTTYGTDEYKDLLNELNVALIHHYNNNPHHPEHTTQGIRGMSLLDVVEMFIDWQAAIKKHADGDIRKSIEINQTRFSMSDELCQILRNSV
;
A
#
# COMPACT_ATOMS: atom_id res chain seq x y z
N MET A 1 13.07 26.13 -15.39
CA MET A 1 12.32 24.85 -15.42
C MET A 1 12.25 24.33 -13.99
N VAL A 2 11.04 24.19 -13.40
CA VAL A 2 10.89 23.88 -11.96
C VAL A 2 10.40 22.45 -11.73
N LEU A 3 11.20 21.46 -12.18
CA LEU A 3 10.79 20.05 -12.21
C LEU A 3 10.44 19.47 -10.84
N ILE A 4 11.14 19.91 -9.77
CA ILE A 4 10.86 19.47 -8.40
C ILE A 4 9.44 19.86 -7.98
N LEU A 5 9.02 21.10 -8.24
CA LEU A 5 7.65 21.54 -7.90
C LEU A 5 6.59 20.79 -8.71
N VAL A 6 6.89 20.43 -9.96
CA VAL A 6 6.00 19.57 -10.76
C VAL A 6 5.88 18.18 -10.13
N PHE A 7 6.98 17.60 -9.66
CA PHE A 7 6.98 16.32 -8.95
C PHE A 7 6.15 16.39 -7.67
N CYS A 8 6.35 17.42 -6.82
CA CYS A 8 5.55 17.64 -5.62
C CYS A 8 4.06 17.79 -5.94
N LYS A 9 3.70 18.57 -6.98
CA LYS A 9 2.31 18.73 -7.41
C LYS A 9 1.67 17.39 -7.80
N ARG A 10 2.43 16.49 -8.45
CA ARG A 10 1.95 15.15 -8.80
C ARG A 10 1.73 14.29 -7.55
N LEU A 11 2.65 14.30 -6.58
CA LEU A 11 2.47 13.61 -5.31
C LEU A 11 1.23 14.09 -4.55
N ILE A 12 1.04 15.42 -4.43
CA ILE A 12 -0.13 16.01 -3.77
C ILE A 12 -1.43 15.54 -4.43
N ARG A 13 -1.49 15.62 -5.77
CA ARG A 13 -2.68 15.14 -6.51
C ARG A 13 -2.93 13.66 -6.26
N ARG A 14 -1.88 12.83 -6.25
CA ARG A 14 -2.02 11.38 -6.07
C ARG A 14 -2.50 11.02 -4.66
N GLY A 15 -1.95 11.64 -3.62
CA GLY A 15 -2.43 11.43 -2.24
C GLY A 15 -3.91 11.78 -2.06
N ILE A 16 -4.38 12.84 -2.73
CA ILE A 16 -5.81 13.19 -2.75
C ILE A 16 -6.64 12.10 -3.43
N VAL A 17 -6.27 11.69 -4.65
CA VAL A 17 -7.05 10.70 -5.43
C VAL A 17 -7.06 9.31 -4.77
N HIS A 18 -5.92 8.88 -4.23
CA HIS A 18 -5.74 7.61 -3.54
C HIS A 18 -6.70 7.47 -2.35
N ASP A 19 -6.69 8.43 -1.44
CA ASP A 19 -7.56 8.34 -0.27
C ASP A 19 -9.03 8.47 -0.65
N PHE A 20 -9.36 9.28 -1.66
CA PHE A 20 -10.74 9.38 -2.15
C PHE A 20 -11.29 8.08 -2.76
N SER A 21 -10.45 7.20 -3.33
CA SER A 21 -10.93 5.93 -3.89
C SER A 21 -11.58 5.03 -2.82
N LYS A 22 -11.06 5.07 -1.59
CA LYS A 22 -11.54 4.27 -0.44
C LYS A 22 -12.94 4.66 0.03
N PHE A 23 -13.43 5.85 -0.33
CA PHE A 23 -14.77 6.34 0.03
C PHE A 23 -15.82 6.07 -1.05
N GLY A 24 -15.44 5.41 -2.17
CA GLY A 24 -16.37 5.00 -3.20
C GLY A 24 -17.30 3.86 -2.77
N LEU A 25 -18.42 3.69 -3.47
CA LEU A 25 -19.45 2.70 -3.14
C LEU A 25 -18.94 1.24 -3.12
N ILE A 26 -17.89 0.94 -3.89
CA ILE A 26 -17.32 -0.42 -4.00
C ILE A 26 -16.41 -0.71 -2.80
N GLU A 27 -15.55 0.24 -2.43
CA GLU A 27 -14.54 0.05 -1.37
C GLU A 27 -15.11 0.34 0.04
N ALA A 28 -15.87 1.43 0.19
CA ALA A 28 -16.20 1.99 1.50
C ALA A 28 -16.97 1.03 2.40
N LYS A 29 -17.96 0.31 1.83
CA LYS A 29 -18.79 -0.64 2.58
C LYS A 29 -17.97 -1.81 3.12
N GLU A 30 -17.09 -2.37 2.29
CA GLU A 30 -16.28 -3.53 2.69
C GLU A 30 -15.20 -3.13 3.69
N TYR A 31 -14.54 -1.98 3.49
CA TYR A 31 -13.60 -1.45 4.48
C TYR A 31 -14.29 -1.12 5.81
N ALA A 32 -15.48 -0.51 5.81
CA ALA A 32 -16.22 -0.24 7.04
C ALA A 32 -16.57 -1.53 7.81
N ARG A 33 -16.85 -2.61 7.09
CA ARG A 33 -17.16 -3.93 7.68
C ARG A 33 -15.93 -4.61 8.28
N LEU A 34 -14.80 -4.60 7.57
CA LEU A 34 -13.64 -5.45 7.90
C LEU A 34 -12.47 -4.72 8.58
N LEU A 35 -12.33 -3.39 8.45
CA LEU A 35 -11.25 -2.63 9.10
C LEU A 35 -11.18 -2.83 10.62
N PRO A 36 -12.29 -2.88 11.38
CA PRO A 36 -12.22 -3.11 12.81
C PRO A 36 -11.60 -4.48 13.16
N MET A 37 -11.90 -5.52 12.37
CA MET A 37 -11.35 -6.86 12.58
C MET A 37 -9.89 -6.93 12.16
N LEU A 38 -9.54 -6.30 11.03
CA LEU A 38 -8.15 -6.25 10.53
C LEU A 38 -7.20 -5.60 11.53
N ARG A 39 -7.65 -4.58 12.26
CA ARG A 39 -6.85 -3.86 13.26
C ARG A 39 -6.27 -4.77 14.35
N ASP A 40 -7.01 -5.80 14.73
CA ASP A 40 -6.62 -6.72 15.81
C ASP A 40 -5.81 -7.92 15.30
N THR A 41 -5.57 -8.00 13.99
CA THR A 41 -4.70 -9.02 13.38
C THR A 41 -3.27 -8.53 13.20
N THR A 42 -2.32 -9.46 13.26
CA THR A 42 -0.92 -9.23 12.91
C THR A 42 -0.70 -9.40 11.41
N TYR A 43 0.05 -8.50 10.79
CA TYR A 43 0.33 -8.56 9.35
C TYR A 43 1.00 -9.88 8.93
N GLY A 44 0.41 -10.55 7.94
CA GLY A 44 0.95 -11.79 7.36
C GLY A 44 0.54 -13.09 8.05
N THR A 45 -0.21 -13.04 9.15
CA THR A 45 -0.81 -14.25 9.75
C THR A 45 -1.93 -14.82 8.89
N ASP A 46 -2.37 -16.04 9.18
CA ASP A 46 -3.46 -16.67 8.42
C ASP A 46 -4.80 -15.99 8.67
N GLU A 47 -5.09 -15.55 9.90
CA GLU A 47 -6.27 -14.73 10.21
C GLU A 47 -6.30 -13.43 9.39
N TYR A 48 -5.15 -12.75 9.28
CA TYR A 48 -5.03 -11.57 8.42
C TYR A 48 -5.34 -11.90 6.95
N LYS A 49 -4.80 -13.01 6.43
CA LYS A 49 -5.04 -13.44 5.04
C LYS A 49 -6.50 -13.80 4.80
N ASP A 50 -7.16 -14.44 5.75
CA ASP A 50 -8.58 -14.79 5.64
C ASP A 50 -9.47 -13.54 5.54
N LEU A 51 -9.18 -12.51 6.35
CA LEU A 51 -9.86 -11.21 6.23
C LEU A 51 -9.57 -10.51 4.89
N LEU A 52 -8.35 -10.64 4.34
CA LEU A 52 -8.05 -10.12 3.01
C LEU A 52 -8.83 -10.84 1.90
N ASN A 53 -9.06 -12.15 2.03
CA ASN A 53 -9.89 -12.90 1.10
C ASN A 53 -11.34 -12.40 1.12
N GLU A 54 -11.87 -12.05 2.29
CA GLU A 54 -13.18 -11.41 2.39
C GLU A 54 -13.21 -9.99 1.82
N LEU A 55 -12.11 -9.24 1.95
CA LEU A 55 -11.97 -7.87 1.43
C LEU A 55 -11.67 -7.83 -0.09
N ASN A 56 -11.52 -8.98 -0.74
CA ASN A 56 -10.95 -9.10 -2.08
C ASN A 56 -11.63 -8.22 -3.14
N VAL A 57 -12.96 -8.03 -3.08
CA VAL A 57 -13.68 -7.15 -4.03
C VAL A 57 -13.19 -5.70 -3.93
N ALA A 58 -13.03 -5.17 -2.71
CA ALA A 58 -12.49 -3.84 -2.49
C ALA A 58 -11.01 -3.77 -2.84
N LEU A 59 -10.21 -4.80 -2.53
CA LEU A 59 -8.79 -4.84 -2.87
C LEU A 59 -8.56 -4.85 -4.38
N ILE A 60 -9.29 -5.67 -5.15
CA ILE A 60 -9.17 -5.69 -6.61
C ILE A 60 -9.51 -4.33 -7.21
N HIS A 61 -10.61 -3.70 -6.75
CA HIS A 61 -10.95 -2.35 -7.18
C HIS A 61 -9.83 -1.36 -6.82
N HIS A 62 -9.31 -1.45 -5.60
CA HIS A 62 -8.26 -0.58 -5.10
C HIS A 62 -6.97 -0.72 -5.93
N TYR A 63 -6.49 -1.94 -6.17
CA TYR A 63 -5.29 -2.22 -6.96
C TYR A 63 -5.44 -1.75 -8.40
N ASN A 64 -6.61 -1.93 -9.02
CA ASN A 64 -6.85 -1.49 -10.40
C ASN A 64 -6.85 0.04 -10.56
N ASN A 65 -7.19 0.80 -9.51
CA ASN A 65 -7.28 2.26 -9.57
C ASN A 65 -6.06 2.99 -8.97
N ASN A 66 -5.20 2.28 -8.24
CA ASN A 66 -4.09 2.87 -7.50
C ASN A 66 -2.74 2.25 -7.91
N PRO A 67 -1.96 2.92 -8.78
CA PRO A 67 -0.75 2.35 -9.37
C PRO A 67 0.44 2.20 -8.40
N HIS A 68 0.30 2.64 -7.15
CA HIS A 68 1.30 2.40 -6.11
C HIS A 68 1.27 0.97 -5.55
N HIS A 69 0.30 0.14 -5.91
CA HIS A 69 0.31 -1.28 -5.54
C HIS A 69 1.10 -2.10 -6.56
N PRO A 70 2.03 -2.99 -6.14
CA PRO A 70 2.69 -3.94 -7.03
C PRO A 70 1.68 -4.76 -7.86
N GLU A 71 0.52 -5.07 -7.28
CA GLU A 71 -0.59 -5.78 -7.92
C GLU A 71 -1.25 -5.03 -9.09
N HIS A 72 -1.05 -3.71 -9.21
CA HIS A 72 -1.60 -2.92 -10.32
C HIS A 72 -1.00 -3.29 -11.67
N THR A 73 0.26 -3.76 -11.68
CA THR A 73 1.03 -3.99 -12.91
C THR A 73 1.43 -5.47 -13.02
N THR A 74 1.41 -6.01 -14.24
CA THR A 74 1.90 -7.38 -14.50
C THR A 74 3.41 -7.53 -14.29
N GLN A 75 4.15 -6.44 -14.19
CA GLN A 75 5.60 -6.41 -13.91
C GLN A 75 5.91 -6.23 -12.42
N GLY A 76 4.88 -6.21 -11.55
CA GLY A 76 5.04 -5.99 -10.11
C GLY A 76 5.76 -4.68 -9.81
N ILE A 77 6.64 -4.70 -8.82
CA ILE A 77 7.51 -3.57 -8.42
C ILE A 77 8.33 -3.02 -9.60
N ARG A 78 8.76 -3.87 -10.56
CA ARG A 78 9.57 -3.42 -11.71
C ARG A 78 8.81 -2.53 -12.68
N GLY A 79 7.47 -2.56 -12.66
CA GLY A 79 6.62 -1.71 -13.47
C GLY A 79 6.30 -0.35 -12.84
N MET A 80 6.73 -0.11 -11.60
CA MET A 80 6.39 1.08 -10.84
C MET A 80 7.28 2.27 -11.19
N SER A 81 6.70 3.46 -11.26
CA SER A 81 7.47 4.71 -11.31
C SER A 81 8.00 5.09 -9.92
N LEU A 82 8.93 6.04 -9.85
CA LEU A 82 9.40 6.57 -8.56
C LEU A 82 8.26 7.16 -7.70
N LEU A 83 7.24 7.76 -8.33
CA LEU A 83 6.07 8.27 -7.60
C LEU A 83 5.27 7.13 -6.96
N ASP A 84 5.13 6.02 -7.68
CA ASP A 84 4.42 4.83 -7.19
C ASP A 84 5.16 4.22 -5.99
N VAL A 85 6.49 4.11 -6.06
CA VAL A 85 7.31 3.58 -4.95
C VAL A 85 7.23 4.47 -3.71
N VAL A 86 7.29 5.79 -3.88
CA VAL A 86 7.15 6.75 -2.76
C VAL A 86 5.77 6.63 -2.13
N GLU A 87 4.71 6.59 -2.93
CA GLU A 87 3.34 6.46 -2.41
C GLU A 87 3.09 5.12 -1.74
N MET A 88 3.60 4.01 -2.31
CA MET A 88 3.54 2.67 -1.72
C MET A 88 4.16 2.64 -0.33
N PHE A 89 5.36 3.20 -0.19
CA PHE A 89 6.07 3.22 1.08
C PHE A 89 5.31 4.04 2.14
N ILE A 90 4.72 5.17 1.74
CA ILE A 90 3.91 6.00 2.64
C ILE A 90 2.58 5.33 2.99
N ASP A 91 1.93 4.63 2.06
CA ASP A 91 0.71 3.85 2.34
C ASP A 91 1.00 2.71 3.33
N TRP A 92 2.14 2.02 3.21
CA TRP A 92 2.58 1.02 4.20
C TRP A 92 2.82 1.65 5.57
N GLN A 93 3.44 2.84 5.63
CA GLN A 93 3.58 3.57 6.89
C GLN A 93 2.22 3.98 7.50
N ALA A 94 1.23 4.31 6.68
CA ALA A 94 -0.12 4.59 7.14
C ALA A 94 -0.85 3.31 7.59
N ALA A 95 -0.60 2.17 6.93
CA ALA A 95 -1.18 0.88 7.27
C ALA A 95 -0.71 0.39 8.64
N ILE A 96 0.60 0.44 8.93
CA ILE A 96 1.12 -0.03 10.23
C ILE A 96 0.54 0.76 11.41
N LYS A 97 0.17 2.03 11.23
CA LYS A 97 -0.47 2.85 12.28
C LYS A 97 -1.87 2.37 12.66
N LYS A 98 -2.47 1.50 11.86
CA LYS A 98 -3.81 0.93 12.08
C LYS A 98 -3.77 -0.40 12.81
N HIS A 99 -2.60 -1.02 12.98
CA HIS A 99 -2.41 -2.27 13.70
C HIS A 99 -1.79 -2.01 15.08
N ALA A 100 -2.16 -2.80 16.09
CA ALA A 100 -1.62 -2.64 17.44
C ALA A 100 -0.12 -2.93 17.53
N ASP A 101 0.39 -3.81 16.66
CA ASP A 101 1.77 -4.29 16.61
C ASP A 101 2.50 -3.88 15.31
N GLY A 102 2.01 -2.86 14.62
CA GLY A 102 2.52 -2.44 13.32
C GLY A 102 4.00 -2.04 13.35
N ASP A 103 4.79 -2.63 12.45
CA ASP A 103 6.23 -2.39 12.34
C ASP A 103 6.65 -2.34 10.87
N ILE A 104 7.07 -1.15 10.41
CA ILE A 104 7.46 -0.93 9.01
C ILE A 104 8.68 -1.74 8.61
N ARG A 105 9.61 -2.04 9.53
CA ARG A 105 10.79 -2.87 9.20
C ARG A 105 10.37 -4.30 8.92
N LYS A 106 9.48 -4.87 9.74
CA LYS A 106 8.88 -6.19 9.49
C LYS A 106 8.05 -6.19 8.20
N SER A 107 7.27 -5.13 7.95
CA SER A 107 6.52 -5.01 6.70
C SER A 107 7.45 -5.04 5.48
N ILE A 108 8.59 -4.34 5.51
CA ILE A 108 9.58 -4.39 4.42
C ILE A 108 10.12 -5.82 4.22
N GLU A 109 10.43 -6.55 5.29
CA GLU A 109 10.92 -7.93 5.21
C GLU A 109 9.89 -8.88 4.61
N ILE A 110 8.64 -8.85 5.12
CA ILE A 110 7.54 -9.67 4.59
C ILE A 110 7.28 -9.33 3.12
N ASN A 111 7.25 -8.03 2.80
CA ASN A 111 6.98 -7.55 1.45
C ASN A 111 8.12 -7.84 0.48
N GLN A 112 9.37 -7.95 0.96
CA GLN A 112 10.52 -8.31 0.13
C GLN A 112 10.27 -9.66 -0.55
N THR A 113 9.88 -10.66 0.23
CA THR A 113 9.50 -11.98 -0.30
C THR A 113 8.21 -11.90 -1.12
N ARG A 114 7.15 -11.28 -0.58
CA ARG A 114 5.83 -11.20 -1.24
C ARG A 114 5.89 -10.58 -2.63
N PHE A 115 6.67 -9.50 -2.81
CA PHE A 115 6.74 -8.73 -4.04
C PHE A 115 8.05 -8.89 -4.81
N SER A 116 8.90 -9.84 -4.39
CA SER A 116 10.22 -10.09 -5.01
C SER A 116 11.06 -8.81 -5.15
N MET A 117 11.08 -7.97 -4.11
CA MET A 117 11.86 -6.73 -4.10
C MET A 117 13.36 -7.05 -4.00
N SER A 118 14.18 -6.24 -4.68
CA SER A 118 15.64 -6.36 -4.58
C SER A 118 16.16 -5.89 -3.22
N ASP A 119 17.31 -6.41 -2.81
CA ASP A 119 17.99 -5.98 -1.57
C ASP A 119 18.27 -4.47 -1.57
N GLU A 120 18.64 -3.91 -2.73
CA GLU A 120 18.90 -2.48 -2.90
C GLU A 120 17.66 -1.63 -2.62
N LEU A 121 16.50 -2.01 -3.18
CA LEU A 121 15.25 -1.31 -2.93
C LEU A 121 14.88 -1.41 -1.45
N CYS A 122 14.94 -2.61 -0.86
CA CYS A 122 14.67 -2.80 0.55
C CYS A 122 15.60 -1.98 1.44
N GLN A 123 16.89 -1.85 1.10
CA GLN A 123 17.82 -1.02 1.85
C GLN A 123 17.45 0.47 1.77
N ILE A 124 17.06 0.98 0.60
CA ILE A 124 16.59 2.37 0.45
C ILE A 124 15.35 2.62 1.32
N LEU A 125 14.40 1.70 1.33
CA LEU A 125 13.20 1.80 2.17
C LEU A 125 13.57 1.78 3.66
N ARG A 126 14.47 0.87 4.10
CA ARG A 126 14.95 0.81 5.50
C ARG A 126 15.65 2.10 5.94
N ASN A 127 16.38 2.76 5.04
CA ASN A 127 17.04 4.05 5.30
C ASN A 127 16.04 5.21 5.42
N SER A 128 14.77 5.00 5.06
CA SER A 128 13.71 6.01 5.01
C SER A 128 12.70 5.88 6.15
N VAL A 129 13.03 5.09 7.18
CA VAL A 129 12.21 4.83 8.39
C VAL A 129 12.65 5.71 9.55
#